data_AF-A0AAJ8L944-F1
#
_entry.id   AF-A0AAJ8L944-F1
#
_cell.length_a   1.000
_cell.length_b   1.000
_cell.length_c   1.000
_cell.angle_alpha   90.00
_cell.angle_beta   90.00
_cell.angle_gamma   90.00
#
_symmetry.space_group_name_H-M   'P 1'
#
loop_
_entity.id
_entity.type
_entity.pdbx_description
1 polymer ?
#
loop_
_entity_poly.entity_id
_entity_poly.type
_entity_poly.pdbx_seq_one_letter_code
_entity_poly.pdbx_strand_id
1 'polypeptide(L)'
;MSLESLTIYPLDGYSFIERESQPDEDNSVTARLKRLEDQNDESGTRRSVEAIMLVTSHGFPHVLVLQVANAFYKLPGGYLDPLETDSAGLIARLNEQLGVPFSPSGKSSNGKGQAISIEGVVDVQVDDISENLTRAVWVSPPGGDWKVGDLLTTWWRPNYDTFYYPYIPVHISQPKECKKLYLVELPKNKTFAVPVNMKLHAIPVYEFYDNAARYGPQFSGIPYVLSKYDIYNKESNGVEIDIKSEAKNDAKNGDQDQK
;
A
#
# COMPACT_ATOMS: atom_id res chain seq x y z
N MET A 1 -9.40 7.37 -27.38
CA MET A 1 -8.64 6.78 -26.26
C MET A 1 -9.67 6.22 -25.29
N SER A 2 -9.64 4.92 -25.03
CA SER A 2 -10.40 4.32 -23.93
C SER A 2 -9.61 4.48 -22.64
N LEU A 3 -10.31 4.64 -21.52
CA LEU A 3 -9.69 4.57 -20.19
C LEU A 3 -9.17 3.14 -19.96
N GLU A 4 -8.16 3.01 -19.10
CA GLU A 4 -7.63 1.71 -18.69
C GLU A 4 -8.53 1.07 -17.64
N SER A 5 -8.87 -0.20 -17.81
CA SER A 5 -9.74 -0.92 -16.88
C SER A 5 -8.99 -1.33 -15.61
N LEU A 6 -9.54 -0.98 -14.45
CA LEU A 6 -9.01 -1.37 -13.14
C LEU A 6 -10.04 -2.20 -12.37
N THR A 7 -9.76 -3.47 -12.16
CA THR A 7 -10.61 -4.36 -11.36
C THR A 7 -10.31 -4.19 -9.87
N ILE A 8 -11.35 -4.02 -9.06
CA ILE A 8 -11.27 -4.03 -7.60
C ILE A 8 -12.26 -5.04 -7.00
N TYR A 9 -11.97 -5.53 -5.79
CA TYR A 9 -12.76 -6.57 -5.12
C TYR A 9 -13.34 -6.09 -3.79
N PRO A 10 -14.46 -6.68 -3.33
CA PRO A 10 -15.11 -6.29 -2.07
C PRO A 10 -14.18 -6.40 -0.86
N LEU A 11 -14.29 -5.43 0.05
CA LEU A 11 -13.54 -5.38 1.30
C LEU A 11 -13.70 -6.68 2.12
N ASP A 12 -14.87 -7.31 2.07
CA ASP A 12 -15.19 -8.56 2.76
C ASP A 12 -14.32 -9.76 2.32
N GLY A 13 -13.68 -9.68 1.15
CA GLY A 13 -12.71 -10.68 0.68
C GLY A 13 -11.36 -10.61 1.41
N TYR A 14 -11.11 -9.55 2.18
CA TYR A 14 -9.84 -9.31 2.85
C TYR A 14 -9.98 -9.51 4.36
N SER A 15 -8.97 -10.15 4.95
CA SER A 15 -8.92 -10.39 6.40
C SER A 15 -7.73 -9.67 7.02
N PHE A 16 -7.89 -9.24 8.27
CA PHE A 16 -6.86 -8.51 9.00
C PHE A 16 -6.51 -9.28 10.26
N ILE A 17 -5.24 -9.61 10.44
CA ILE A 17 -4.72 -10.21 11.66
C ILE A 17 -3.77 -9.23 12.33
N GLU A 18 -3.71 -9.25 13.65
CA GLU A 18 -2.75 -8.44 14.40
C GLU A 18 -1.38 -9.13 14.42
N ARG A 19 -0.31 -8.33 14.41
CA ARG A 19 1.06 -8.79 14.63
C ARG A 19 1.84 -7.83 15.54
N GLU A 20 3.08 -8.19 15.85
CA GLU A 20 3.96 -7.39 16.71
C GLU A 20 4.07 -5.93 16.27
N SER A 21 4.25 -5.05 17.27
CA SER A 21 4.34 -3.61 17.04
C SER A 21 5.56 -3.29 16.19
N GLN A 22 5.37 -2.43 15.19
CA GLN A 22 6.48 -1.91 14.40
C GLN A 22 7.04 -0.67 15.10
N PRO A 23 8.33 -0.62 15.46
CA PRO A 23 8.90 0.56 16.09
C PRO A 23 8.85 1.76 15.14
N ASP A 24 8.61 2.94 15.70
CA ASP A 24 8.75 4.18 14.96
C ASP A 24 10.23 4.41 14.64
N GLU A 25 10.53 4.75 13.39
CA GLU A 25 11.93 4.95 12.97
C GLU A 25 12.54 6.23 13.58
N ASP A 26 11.73 7.26 13.79
CA ASP A 26 12.18 8.55 14.30
C ASP A 26 11.30 9.01 15.47
N ASN A 27 11.92 9.32 16.60
CA ASN A 27 11.22 9.82 17.79
C ASN A 27 10.77 11.30 17.66
N SER A 28 11.20 12.01 16.60
CA SER A 28 10.84 13.41 16.36
C SER A 28 11.02 13.80 14.89
N VAL A 29 10.36 14.89 14.48
CA VAL A 29 10.56 15.49 13.15
C VAL A 29 12.02 15.89 12.94
N THR A 30 12.69 16.42 13.96
CA THR A 30 14.11 16.81 13.89
C THR A 30 15.00 15.60 13.62
N ALA A 31 14.76 14.47 14.30
CA ALA A 31 15.51 13.23 14.07
C ALA A 31 15.31 12.72 12.64
N ARG A 32 14.07 12.76 12.15
CA ARG A 32 13.72 12.37 10.77
C ARG A 32 14.44 13.22 9.72
N LEU A 33 14.48 14.54 9.92
CA LEU A 33 15.17 15.47 9.01
C LEU A 33 16.68 15.28 9.06
N LYS A 34 17.25 15.07 10.25
CA LYS A 34 18.68 14.76 10.40
C LYS A 34 19.06 13.47 9.68
N ARG A 35 18.28 12.40 9.84
CA ARG A 35 18.49 11.13 9.13
C ARG A 35 18.38 11.30 7.60
N LEU A 36 17.51 12.18 7.13
CA LEU A 36 17.40 12.51 5.71
C LEU A 36 18.65 13.25 5.20
N GLU A 37 19.18 14.17 5.99
CA GLU A 37 20.43 14.87 5.68
C GLU A 37 21.62 13.90 5.65
N ASP A 38 21.79 13.09 6.70
CA ASP A 38 22.86 12.10 6.80
C ASP A 38 22.83 11.11 5.60
N GLN A 39 21.66 10.56 5.25
CA GLN A 39 21.52 9.66 4.09
C GLN A 39 21.77 10.36 2.75
N ASN A 40 21.41 11.65 2.65
CA ASN A 40 21.67 12.42 1.44
C ASN A 40 23.16 12.66 1.23
N ASP A 41 23.91 12.87 2.31
CA ASP A 41 25.37 13.03 2.25
C ASP A 41 26.08 11.71 1.90
N GLU A 42 25.52 10.57 2.34
CA GLU A 42 26.08 9.24 2.05
C GLU A 42 25.76 8.74 0.63
N SER A 43 24.52 8.90 0.17
CA SER A 43 23.99 8.21 -1.01
C SER A 43 23.23 9.09 -2.01
N GLY A 44 23.07 10.38 -1.72
CA GLY A 44 22.32 11.33 -2.55
C GLY A 44 20.82 11.29 -2.29
N THR A 45 20.03 11.72 -3.28
CA THR A 45 18.57 11.87 -3.14
C THR A 45 17.90 10.58 -2.65
N ARG A 46 17.20 10.65 -1.51
CA ARG A 46 16.42 9.52 -0.97
C ARG A 46 15.35 9.11 -1.98
N ARG A 47 15.23 7.81 -2.24
CA ARG A 47 14.13 7.23 -3.01
C ARG A 47 13.12 6.60 -2.06
N SER A 48 11.84 6.78 -2.34
CA SER A 48 10.76 6.16 -1.57
C SER A 48 9.61 5.75 -2.45
N VAL A 49 8.96 4.65 -2.08
CA VAL A 49 7.84 4.06 -2.80
C VAL A 49 6.68 3.80 -1.86
N GLU A 50 5.46 4.05 -2.34
CA GLU A 50 4.23 3.82 -1.60
C GLU A 50 3.19 3.12 -2.50
N ALA A 51 2.37 2.27 -1.90
CA ALA A 51 1.33 1.51 -2.58
C ALA A 51 -0.04 2.17 -2.45
N ILE A 52 -0.73 2.31 -3.58
CA ILE A 52 -2.17 2.54 -3.66
C ILE A 52 -2.83 1.19 -3.91
N MET A 53 -3.52 0.67 -2.90
CA MET A 53 -4.29 -0.56 -2.98
C MET A 53 -5.76 -0.23 -2.85
N LEU A 54 -6.56 -0.67 -3.83
CA LEU A 54 -7.98 -0.38 -3.90
C LEU A 54 -8.83 -1.60 -3.57
N VAL A 55 -9.93 -1.35 -2.86
CA VAL A 55 -11.01 -2.29 -2.58
C VAL A 55 -12.34 -1.60 -2.82
N THR A 56 -13.43 -2.35 -2.93
CA THR A 56 -14.78 -1.78 -2.99
C THR A 56 -15.57 -2.07 -1.73
N SER A 57 -16.37 -1.12 -1.29
CA SER A 57 -17.35 -1.30 -0.23
C SER A 57 -18.55 -0.40 -0.54
N HIS A 58 -19.75 -0.95 -0.43
CA HIS A 58 -21.00 -0.25 -0.77
C HIS A 58 -21.00 0.40 -2.17
N GLY A 59 -20.38 -0.24 -3.17
CA GLY A 59 -20.31 0.26 -4.55
C GLY A 59 -19.22 1.31 -4.81
N PHE A 60 -18.49 1.78 -3.78
CA PHE A 60 -17.49 2.84 -3.92
C PHE A 60 -16.05 2.32 -3.79
N PRO A 61 -15.09 2.87 -4.56
CA PRO A 61 -13.68 2.56 -4.39
C PRO A 61 -13.15 3.17 -3.09
N HIS A 62 -12.38 2.38 -2.36
CA HIS A 62 -11.69 2.75 -1.14
C HIS A 62 -10.19 2.47 -1.28
N VAL A 63 -9.36 3.31 -0.69
CA VAL A 63 -7.90 3.11 -0.59
C VAL A 63 -7.58 2.50 0.77
N LEU A 64 -6.75 1.45 0.79
CA LEU A 64 -6.22 0.90 2.02
C LEU A 64 -5.08 1.79 2.56
N VAL A 65 -5.22 2.29 3.78
CA VAL A 65 -4.32 3.25 4.42
C VAL A 65 -3.98 2.83 5.84
N LEU A 66 -2.71 2.95 6.23
CA LEU A 66 -2.27 2.73 7.60
C LEU A 66 -2.49 3.99 8.45
N GLN A 67 -3.20 3.85 9.55
CA GLN A 67 -3.31 4.87 10.59
C GLN A 67 -2.33 4.56 11.72
N VAL A 68 -1.50 5.55 12.07
CA VAL A 68 -0.52 5.48 13.15
C VAL A 68 -0.98 6.36 14.30
N ALA A 69 -0.93 5.83 15.53
CA ALA A 69 -1.28 6.53 16.77
C ALA A 69 -2.65 7.27 16.75
N ASN A 70 -3.61 6.79 15.94
CA ASN A 70 -4.90 7.43 15.65
C ASN A 70 -4.82 8.89 15.14
N ALA A 71 -3.64 9.39 14.77
CA ALA A 71 -3.40 10.80 14.47
C ALA A 71 -2.86 11.04 13.06
N PHE A 72 -2.22 10.03 12.46
CA PHE A 72 -1.55 10.18 11.17
C PHE A 72 -1.93 9.06 10.22
N TYR A 73 -2.11 9.39 8.94
CA TYR A 73 -2.37 8.43 7.87
C TYR A 73 -1.15 8.33 6.96
N LYS A 74 -0.77 7.10 6.59
CA LYS A 74 0.29 6.82 5.63
C LYS A 74 -0.09 5.69 4.69
N LEU A 75 0.41 5.76 3.47
CA LEU A 75 0.34 4.64 2.54
C LEU A 75 1.39 3.58 2.93
N PRO A 76 1.10 2.29 2.74
CA PRO A 76 2.09 1.24 2.89
C PRO A 76 3.27 1.43 1.91
N GLY A 77 4.50 1.21 2.37
CA GLY A 77 5.71 1.50 1.59
C GLY A 77 6.87 1.97 2.46
N GLY A 78 7.91 2.51 1.83
CA GLY A 78 9.12 2.94 2.54
C GLY A 78 10.20 3.50 1.62
N TYR A 79 11.35 3.83 2.20
CA TYR A 79 12.53 4.20 1.42
C TYR A 79 13.19 2.97 0.81
N LEU A 80 13.93 3.20 -0.26
CA LEU A 80 14.65 2.19 -1.00
C LEU A 80 16.14 2.29 -0.74
N ASP A 81 16.83 1.15 -0.82
CA ASP A 81 18.27 1.17 -0.94
C ASP A 81 18.68 1.76 -2.30
N PRO A 82 19.85 2.42 -2.42
CA PRO A 82 20.24 3.12 -3.65
C PRO A 82 20.23 2.24 -4.91
N LEU A 83 20.56 0.96 -4.75
CA LEU A 83 20.64 -0.02 -5.84
C LEU A 83 19.35 -0.83 -6.03
N GLU A 84 18.35 -0.65 -5.17
CA GLU A 84 17.11 -1.41 -5.21
C GLU A 84 16.16 -0.86 -6.29
N THR A 85 15.46 -1.75 -6.98
CA THR A 85 14.43 -1.37 -7.97
C THR A 85 13.15 -0.97 -7.25
N ASP A 86 12.36 -0.07 -7.84
CA ASP A 86 11.14 0.43 -7.20
C ASP A 86 10.14 -0.70 -6.89
N SER A 87 9.98 -1.65 -7.81
CA SER A 87 9.05 -2.78 -7.63
C SER A 87 9.53 -3.77 -6.58
N ALA A 88 10.79 -4.19 -6.62
CA ALA A 88 11.33 -5.14 -5.64
C ALA A 88 11.31 -4.56 -4.23
N GLY A 89 11.71 -3.28 -4.10
CA GLY A 89 11.67 -2.59 -2.82
C GLY A 89 10.26 -2.34 -2.31
N LEU A 90 9.31 -1.97 -3.18
CA LEU A 90 7.92 -1.84 -2.75
C LEU A 90 7.37 -3.17 -2.22
N ILE A 91 7.65 -4.28 -2.91
CA ILE A 91 7.27 -5.63 -2.47
C ILE A 91 7.89 -5.95 -1.10
N ALA A 92 9.19 -5.66 -0.92
CA ALA A 92 9.88 -5.87 0.33
C ALA A 92 9.24 -5.06 1.48
N ARG A 93 8.95 -3.76 1.27
CA ARG A 93 8.31 -2.91 2.28
C ARG A 93 6.87 -3.35 2.58
N LEU A 94 6.12 -3.83 1.60
CA LEU A 94 4.79 -4.39 1.80
C LEU A 94 4.82 -5.67 2.62
N ASN A 95 5.79 -6.56 2.37
CA ASN A 95 6.01 -7.74 3.22
C ASN A 95 6.41 -7.32 4.63
N GLU A 96 7.34 -6.38 4.77
CA GLU A 96 7.76 -5.88 6.07
C GLU A 96 6.61 -5.25 6.85
N GLN A 97 5.65 -4.58 6.23
CA GLN A 97 4.56 -3.87 6.92
C GLN A 97 3.26 -4.66 7.07
N LEU A 98 2.92 -5.50 6.09
CA LEU A 98 1.63 -6.18 6.00
C LEU A 98 1.76 -7.70 5.77
N GLY A 99 2.99 -8.20 5.63
CA GLY A 99 3.32 -9.62 5.43
C GLY A 99 3.10 -10.47 6.68
N VAL A 100 2.81 -11.75 6.46
CA VAL A 100 2.71 -12.74 7.54
C VAL A 100 4.10 -13.27 7.90
N PRO A 101 4.34 -13.65 9.17
CA PRO A 101 5.61 -14.26 9.54
C PRO A 101 5.77 -15.59 8.82
N PHE A 102 6.90 -15.79 8.15
CA PHE A 102 7.28 -17.12 7.66
C PHE A 102 7.60 -18.00 8.87
N SER A 103 6.85 -19.08 9.06
CA SER A 103 7.22 -20.14 10.01
C SER A 103 7.81 -21.31 9.22
N PRO A 104 9.14 -21.56 9.28
CA PRO A 104 9.79 -22.62 8.52
C PRO A 104 9.43 -24.05 8.99
N SER A 105 8.46 -24.22 9.91
CA SER A 105 8.10 -25.56 10.38
C SER A 105 6.66 -25.64 10.88
N GLY A 106 5.93 -26.62 10.36
CA GLY A 106 4.63 -27.06 10.85
C GLY A 106 4.72 -27.69 12.25
N LYS A 107 4.97 -26.90 13.28
CA LYS A 107 4.55 -27.23 14.64
C LYS A 107 3.24 -26.52 14.92
N SER A 108 2.16 -27.23 14.57
CA SER A 108 0.80 -26.97 15.05
C SER A 108 0.81 -26.85 16.58
N SER A 109 0.76 -25.62 17.11
CA SER A 109 0.07 -25.40 18.37
C SER A 109 -1.42 -25.23 18.06
N ASN A 110 -2.11 -26.37 18.11
CA ASN A 110 -3.55 -26.56 18.12
C ASN A 110 -4.34 -26.25 16.83
N GLY A 111 -4.61 -27.32 16.07
CA GLY A 111 -5.97 -27.60 15.58
C GLY A 111 -6.23 -27.30 14.10
N LYS A 112 -6.08 -28.33 13.26
CA LYS A 112 -6.61 -28.46 11.88
C LYS A 112 -6.14 -27.39 10.87
N GLY A 113 -4.96 -27.58 10.32
CA GLY A 113 -4.48 -26.85 9.13
C GLY A 113 -3.96 -27.83 8.07
N GLN A 114 -4.49 -27.74 6.86
CA GLN A 114 -4.15 -28.54 5.70
C GLN A 114 -2.77 -28.13 5.16
N ALA A 115 -1.90 -29.09 4.87
CA ALA A 115 -0.58 -28.85 4.30
C ALA A 115 -0.69 -28.19 2.91
N ILE A 116 0.03 -27.09 2.70
CA ILE A 116 0.17 -26.44 1.39
C ILE A 116 1.52 -26.85 0.83
N SER A 117 1.51 -27.67 -0.22
CA SER A 117 2.69 -27.98 -1.04
C SER A 117 2.96 -26.79 -1.97
N ILE A 118 4.19 -26.29 -2.01
CA ILE A 118 4.60 -25.27 -2.98
C ILE A 118 5.54 -25.93 -3.98
N GLU A 119 5.12 -26.06 -5.24
CA GLU A 119 6.01 -26.44 -6.35
C GLU A 119 6.92 -25.26 -6.71
N GLY A 120 8.23 -25.52 -6.89
CA GLY A 120 9.12 -24.61 -7.61
C GLY A 120 10.31 -23.98 -6.86
N VAL A 121 10.66 -24.45 -5.65
CA VAL A 121 11.95 -24.06 -5.04
C VAL A 121 13.02 -25.07 -5.45
N VAL A 122 13.99 -24.60 -6.22
CA VAL A 122 15.25 -25.31 -6.52
C VAL A 122 15.87 -25.81 -5.21
N ASP A 123 16.27 -27.09 -5.19
CA ASP A 123 16.91 -27.75 -4.05
C ASP A 123 18.12 -26.94 -3.56
N VAL A 124 17.93 -26.16 -2.50
CA VAL A 124 19.04 -25.63 -1.69
C VAL A 124 19.36 -26.71 -0.68
N GLN A 125 20.52 -27.35 -0.84
CA GLN A 125 21.03 -28.36 0.10
C GLN A 125 20.96 -27.81 1.54
N VAL A 126 20.17 -28.48 2.37
CA VAL A 126 19.87 -28.10 3.76
C VAL A 126 21.02 -28.54 4.66
N ASP A 127 22.21 -27.93 4.52
CA ASP A 127 23.31 -28.18 5.47
C ASP A 127 24.08 -26.90 5.90
N ASP A 128 23.89 -25.73 5.25
CA ASP A 128 24.69 -24.52 5.53
C ASP A 128 23.93 -23.29 6.08
N ILE A 129 22.68 -23.42 6.54
CA ILE A 129 21.86 -22.26 7.00
C ILE A 129 21.40 -22.41 8.45
N SER A 130 22.32 -22.66 9.40
CA SER A 130 21.96 -22.78 10.82
C SER A 130 22.36 -21.60 11.72
N GLU A 131 23.09 -20.58 11.24
CA GLU A 131 23.58 -19.52 12.16
C GLU A 131 23.27 -18.06 11.81
N ASN A 132 22.61 -17.74 10.68
CA ASN A 132 22.39 -16.32 10.28
C ASN A 132 20.95 -15.86 10.01
N LEU A 133 19.92 -16.66 10.31
CA LEU A 133 18.52 -16.24 10.21
C LEU A 133 17.91 -15.94 11.59
N THR A 134 18.45 -14.95 12.30
CA THR A 134 17.84 -14.40 13.52
C THR A 134 16.79 -13.34 13.24
N ARG A 135 16.57 -12.96 11.97
CA ARG A 135 15.50 -12.05 11.54
C ARG A 135 14.30 -12.83 11.06
N ALA A 136 13.12 -12.45 11.56
CA ALA A 136 11.85 -12.91 10.99
C ALA A 136 11.83 -12.60 9.49
N VAL A 137 11.70 -13.63 8.67
CA VAL A 137 11.49 -13.47 7.23
C VAL A 137 10.01 -13.20 7.03
N TRP A 138 9.68 -12.03 6.50
CA TRP A 138 8.31 -11.66 6.17
C TRP A 138 8.03 -12.06 4.73
N VAL A 139 6.99 -12.87 4.54
CA VAL A 139 6.58 -13.35 3.22
C VAL A 139 5.26 -12.71 2.82
N SER A 140 4.97 -12.73 1.52
CA SER A 140 3.68 -12.29 1.01
C SER A 140 2.56 -13.00 1.78
N PRO A 141 1.55 -12.28 2.26
CA PRO A 141 0.45 -12.91 2.92
C PRO A 141 -0.28 -13.95 2.05
N PRO A 142 -0.95 -14.95 2.65
CA PRO A 142 -1.82 -15.86 1.94
C PRO A 142 -2.80 -15.11 1.05
N GLY A 143 -2.98 -15.57 -0.19
CA GLY A 143 -3.81 -14.89 -1.22
C GLY A 143 -3.08 -14.52 -2.51
N GLY A 144 -1.77 -14.79 -2.62
CA GLY A 144 -0.96 -14.56 -3.83
C GLY A 144 0.06 -13.43 -3.66
N ASP A 145 0.99 -13.29 -4.60
CA ASP A 145 2.05 -12.29 -4.53
C ASP A 145 1.56 -10.87 -4.84
N TRP A 146 2.28 -9.87 -4.34
CA TRP A 146 2.01 -8.47 -4.65
C TRP A 146 2.27 -8.19 -6.13
N LYS A 147 1.24 -7.70 -6.84
CA LYS A 147 1.38 -7.28 -8.24
C LYS A 147 1.52 -5.76 -8.30
N VAL A 148 2.77 -5.30 -8.37
CA VAL A 148 3.08 -3.87 -8.58
C VAL A 148 2.76 -3.52 -10.03
N GLY A 149 1.79 -2.63 -10.22
CA GLY A 149 1.37 -2.10 -11.51
C GLY A 149 1.99 -0.72 -11.79
N ASP A 150 1.17 0.17 -12.33
CA ASP A 150 1.62 1.46 -12.83
C ASP A 150 2.16 2.42 -11.77
N LEU A 151 3.13 3.24 -12.17
CA LEU A 151 3.46 4.48 -11.48
C LEU A 151 2.31 5.49 -11.66
N LEU A 152 1.65 5.85 -10.57
CA LEU A 152 0.53 6.80 -10.59
C LEU A 152 1.01 8.24 -10.52
N THR A 153 1.97 8.55 -9.64
CA THR A 153 2.49 9.90 -9.45
C THR A 153 3.86 9.90 -8.78
N THR A 154 4.59 11.00 -8.97
CA THR A 154 5.88 11.25 -8.34
C THR A 154 5.85 12.60 -7.62
N TRP A 155 6.31 12.59 -6.38
CA TRP A 155 6.40 13.74 -5.50
C TRP A 155 7.85 14.00 -5.11
N TRP A 156 8.23 15.27 -5.08
CA TRP A 156 9.60 15.71 -4.84
C TRP A 156 9.67 16.59 -3.61
N ARG A 157 10.61 16.28 -2.72
CA ARG A 157 10.97 17.12 -1.59
C ARG A 157 12.23 17.92 -1.96
N PRO A 158 12.15 19.25 -2.11
CA PRO A 158 13.29 20.05 -2.54
C PRO A 158 14.33 20.29 -1.43
N ASN A 159 13.89 20.40 -0.17
CA ASN A 159 14.70 20.78 0.99
C ASN A 159 14.48 19.82 2.17
N TYR A 160 15.29 19.95 3.23
CA TYR A 160 15.08 19.23 4.51
C TYR A 160 13.92 19.82 5.31
N ASP A 161 12.72 19.71 4.75
CA ASP A 161 11.45 20.15 5.32
C ASP A 161 10.39 19.07 5.07
N THR A 162 9.12 19.36 5.31
CA THR A 162 7.96 18.46 5.28
C THR A 162 7.16 18.54 3.99
N PHE A 163 7.37 19.58 3.18
CA PHE A 163 6.64 19.79 1.93
C PHE A 163 7.11 18.90 0.79
N TYR A 164 6.17 18.58 -0.09
CA TYR A 164 6.39 17.91 -1.36
C TYR A 164 5.67 18.65 -2.48
N TYR A 165 6.21 18.52 -3.68
CA TYR A 165 5.65 19.08 -4.91
C TYR A 165 5.49 17.98 -5.95
N PRO A 166 4.43 17.99 -6.78
CA PRO A 166 4.22 17.01 -7.85
C PRO A 166 5.13 17.26 -9.08
N TYR A 167 6.17 18.08 -8.92
CA TYR A 167 7.20 18.42 -9.89
C TYR A 167 8.45 18.87 -9.13
N ILE A 168 9.60 18.93 -9.80
CA ILE A 168 10.81 19.52 -9.23
C ILE A 168 10.70 21.05 -9.35
N PRO A 169 10.67 21.82 -8.25
CA PRO A 169 10.56 23.29 -8.34
C PRO A 169 11.74 23.93 -9.10
N VAL A 170 11.51 25.13 -9.63
CA VAL A 170 12.55 25.89 -10.32
C VAL A 170 13.77 26.11 -9.43
N HIS A 171 14.96 26.09 -10.05
CA HIS A 171 16.26 26.24 -9.39
C HIS A 171 16.65 25.14 -8.38
N ILE A 172 15.89 24.04 -8.30
CA ILE A 172 16.25 22.86 -7.51
C ILE A 172 16.94 21.85 -8.43
N SER A 173 18.26 21.71 -8.31
CA SER A 173 19.06 20.71 -9.04
C SER A 173 19.17 19.37 -8.32
N GLN A 174 19.09 19.39 -6.97
CA GLN A 174 19.29 18.22 -6.11
C GLN A 174 18.18 18.13 -5.06
N PRO A 175 17.01 17.56 -5.39
CA PRO A 175 15.96 17.31 -4.41
C PRO A 175 16.45 16.32 -3.36
N LYS A 176 15.88 16.40 -2.16
CA LYS A 176 16.25 15.56 -1.01
C LYS A 176 15.51 14.24 -0.98
N GLU A 177 14.33 14.18 -1.58
CA GLU A 177 13.54 12.94 -1.66
C GLU A 177 12.71 12.89 -2.95
N CYS A 178 12.71 11.72 -3.60
CA CYS A 178 11.82 11.34 -4.68
C CYS A 178 10.88 10.25 -4.18
N LYS A 179 9.60 10.57 -4.00
CA LYS A 179 8.56 9.64 -3.54
C LYS A 179 7.65 9.26 -4.70
N LYS A 180 7.53 7.97 -4.98
CA LYS A 180 6.70 7.42 -6.06
C LYS A 180 5.52 6.64 -5.49
N LEU A 181 4.33 6.85 -6.04
CA LEU A 181 3.13 6.10 -5.67
C LEU A 181 2.78 5.12 -6.80
N TYR A 182 2.74 3.83 -6.48
CA TYR A 182 2.43 2.77 -7.42
C TYR A 182 1.04 2.20 -7.14
N LEU A 183 0.31 1.87 -8.20
CA LEU A 183 -0.86 1.02 -8.10
C LEU A 183 -0.41 -0.40 -7.75
N VAL A 184 -0.98 -1.01 -6.72
CA VAL A 184 -0.73 -2.42 -6.39
C VAL A 184 -2.05 -3.16 -6.50
N GLU A 185 -2.14 -4.06 -7.47
CA GLU A 185 -3.33 -4.86 -7.71
C GLU A 185 -3.49 -5.90 -6.60
N LEU A 186 -4.68 -5.92 -6.00
CA LEU A 186 -5.01 -6.89 -4.98
C LEU A 186 -5.70 -8.12 -5.60
N PRO A 187 -5.37 -9.34 -5.15
CA PRO A 187 -6.14 -10.54 -5.48
C PRO A 187 -7.54 -10.45 -4.86
N LYS A 188 -8.45 -11.36 -5.28
CA LYS A 188 -9.83 -11.42 -4.78
C LYS A 188 -9.93 -11.58 -3.26
N ASN A 189 -8.96 -12.27 -2.66
CA ASN A 189 -8.85 -12.42 -1.22
C ASN A 189 -7.38 -12.33 -0.80
N LYS A 190 -7.14 -11.70 0.35
CA LYS A 190 -5.81 -11.63 0.96
C LYS A 190 -5.94 -11.43 2.46
N THR A 191 -5.04 -12.02 3.23
CA THR A 191 -4.89 -11.69 4.65
C THR A 191 -3.84 -10.58 4.78
N PHE A 192 -4.02 -9.61 5.67
CA PHE A 192 -3.00 -8.62 6.00
C PHE A 192 -2.64 -8.75 7.47
N ALA A 193 -1.35 -8.83 7.79
CA ALA A 193 -0.88 -8.81 9.17
C ALA A 193 -0.49 -7.38 9.56
N VAL A 194 -1.35 -6.71 10.33
CA VAL A 194 -1.22 -5.30 10.68
C VAL A 194 -0.53 -5.17 12.05
N PRO A 195 0.53 -4.35 12.18
CA PRO A 195 1.15 -4.09 13.48
C PRO A 195 0.14 -3.57 14.51
N VAL A 196 0.18 -4.08 15.75
CA VAL A 196 -0.76 -3.68 16.82
C VAL A 196 -0.76 -2.18 17.15
N ASN A 197 0.30 -1.45 16.83
CA ASN A 197 0.38 0.00 17.00
C ASN A 197 -0.15 0.80 15.78
N MET A 198 -0.70 0.11 14.78
CA MET A 198 -1.30 0.68 13.58
C MET A 198 -2.67 0.07 13.31
N LYS A 199 -3.47 0.73 12.47
CA LYS A 199 -4.73 0.21 11.96
C LYS A 199 -4.75 0.32 10.45
N LEU A 200 -5.26 -0.69 9.76
CA LEU A 200 -5.46 -0.63 8.32
C LEU A 200 -6.93 -0.24 8.04
N HIS A 201 -7.13 0.93 7.44
CA HIS A 201 -8.44 1.47 7.11
C HIS A 201 -8.68 1.43 5.60
N ALA A 202 -9.90 1.11 5.20
CA ALA A 202 -10.39 1.38 3.86
C ALA A 202 -11.08 2.74 3.87
N ILE A 203 -10.45 3.75 3.26
CA ILE A 203 -10.99 5.12 3.21
C ILE A 203 -11.56 5.37 1.82
N PRO A 204 -12.83 5.80 1.68
CA PRO A 204 -13.43 6.03 0.38
C PRO A 204 -12.69 7.12 -0.39
N VAL A 205 -12.51 6.93 -1.70
CA VAL A 205 -11.73 7.87 -2.54
C VAL A 205 -12.28 9.30 -2.46
N TYR A 206 -13.61 9.47 -2.34
CA TYR A 206 -14.23 10.79 -2.23
C TYR A 206 -13.85 11.55 -0.96
N GLU A 207 -13.45 10.88 0.13
CA GLU A 207 -13.10 11.53 1.39
C GLU A 207 -11.75 12.25 1.30
N PHE A 208 -10.89 11.85 0.35
CA PHE A 208 -9.63 12.54 0.07
C PHE A 208 -9.80 13.80 -0.77
N TYR A 209 -10.87 13.89 -1.56
CA TYR A 209 -11.08 14.99 -2.51
C TYR A 209 -11.18 16.32 -1.78
N ASP A 210 -10.31 17.27 -2.16
CA ASP A 210 -10.22 18.61 -1.57
C ASP A 210 -10.05 18.63 -0.03
N ASN A 211 -9.43 17.59 0.54
CA ASN A 211 -9.32 17.41 1.98
C ASN A 211 -7.87 17.38 2.50
N ALA A 212 -7.05 18.28 1.97
CA ALA A 212 -5.61 18.31 2.30
C ALA A 212 -5.37 18.74 3.76
N ALA A 213 -6.33 19.44 4.38
CA ALA A 213 -6.27 19.79 5.79
C ALA A 213 -6.25 18.56 6.72
N ARG A 214 -6.94 17.47 6.34
CA ARG A 214 -6.99 16.23 7.13
C ARG A 214 -5.96 15.20 6.69
N TYR A 215 -5.79 15.01 5.37
CA TYR A 215 -4.95 13.93 4.84
C TYR A 215 -3.63 14.38 4.24
N GLY A 216 -3.42 15.67 4.04
CA GLY A 216 -2.27 16.20 3.32
C GLY A 216 -2.42 16.15 1.80
N PRO A 217 -1.58 16.89 1.07
CA PRO A 217 -1.72 17.12 -0.37
C PRO A 217 -1.55 15.85 -1.21
N GLN A 218 -0.71 14.90 -0.78
CA GLN A 218 -0.48 13.65 -1.51
C GLN A 218 -1.76 12.80 -1.56
N PHE A 219 -2.45 12.65 -0.43
CA PHE A 219 -3.71 11.92 -0.37
C PHE A 219 -4.82 12.64 -1.12
N SER A 220 -4.93 13.97 -0.97
CA SER A 220 -5.91 14.74 -1.75
C SER A 220 -5.66 14.77 -3.25
N GLY A 221 -4.45 14.37 -3.68
CA GLY A 221 -4.11 14.11 -5.07
C GLY A 221 -4.63 12.77 -5.62
N ILE A 222 -4.96 11.79 -4.75
CA ILE A 222 -5.33 10.42 -5.15
C ILE A 222 -6.55 10.40 -6.10
N PRO A 223 -7.65 11.12 -5.83
CA PRO A 223 -8.82 11.10 -6.73
C PRO A 223 -8.47 11.54 -8.16
N TYR A 224 -7.58 12.52 -8.32
CA TYR A 224 -7.16 13.02 -9.62
C TYR A 224 -6.34 11.98 -10.40
N VAL A 225 -5.39 11.31 -9.76
CA VAL A 225 -4.54 10.31 -10.44
C VAL A 225 -5.29 9.02 -10.75
N LEU A 226 -6.33 8.68 -9.97
CA LEU A 226 -7.20 7.54 -10.25
C LEU A 226 -8.24 7.83 -11.34
N SER A 227 -8.54 9.09 -11.63
CA SER A 227 -9.56 9.48 -12.63
C SER A 227 -9.28 9.01 -14.07
N LYS A 228 -8.05 8.58 -14.36
CA LYS A 228 -7.65 8.00 -15.66
C LYS A 228 -8.06 6.53 -15.83
N TYR A 229 -8.48 5.85 -14.76
CA TYR A 229 -8.92 4.46 -14.80
C TYR A 229 -10.45 4.38 -14.88
N ASP A 230 -10.92 3.35 -15.55
CA ASP A 230 -12.29 2.88 -15.48
C ASP A 230 -12.35 1.77 -14.44
N ILE A 231 -12.89 2.08 -13.26
CA ILE A 231 -12.84 1.18 -12.10
C ILE A 231 -14.10 0.30 -12.09
N TYR A 232 -13.89 -1.02 -12.07
CA TYR A 232 -14.95 -2.02 -12.09
C TYR A 232 -14.96 -2.83 -10.79
N ASN A 233 -16.16 -3.04 -10.23
CA ASN A 233 -16.37 -3.91 -9.09
C ASN A 233 -16.56 -5.35 -9.57
N LYS A 234 -15.70 -6.28 -9.16
CA LYS A 234 -15.98 -7.71 -9.31
C LYS A 234 -16.53 -8.27 -8.01
N GLU A 235 -17.83 -8.55 -7.97
CA GLU A 235 -18.43 -9.20 -6.81
C GLU A 235 -17.84 -10.60 -6.58
N SER A 236 -18.07 -11.16 -5.38
CA SER A 236 -17.73 -12.54 -5.04
C SER A 236 -18.25 -13.58 -6.04
N ASN A 237 -19.27 -13.21 -6.83
CA ASN A 237 -19.99 -14.09 -7.75
C ASN A 237 -19.43 -14.04 -9.19
N GLY A 238 -18.39 -13.23 -9.45
CA GLY A 238 -17.72 -13.14 -10.75
C GLY A 238 -18.41 -12.23 -11.78
N VAL A 239 -19.44 -11.49 -11.38
CA VAL A 239 -20.10 -10.47 -12.21
C VAL A 239 -19.29 -9.18 -12.13
N GLU A 240 -18.97 -8.61 -13.29
CA GLU A 240 -18.29 -7.32 -13.42
C GLU A 240 -19.34 -6.21 -13.49
N ILE A 241 -19.30 -5.27 -12.54
CA ILE A 241 -20.24 -4.15 -12.44
C ILE A 241 -19.47 -2.86 -12.69
N ASP A 242 -19.93 -2.09 -13.69
CA ASP A 242 -19.44 -0.74 -13.95
C ASP A 242 -20.00 0.22 -12.89
N ILE A 243 -19.11 0.80 -12.08
CA ILE A 243 -19.45 1.74 -10.99
C ILE A 243 -20.22 2.96 -11.52
N LYS A 244 -19.96 3.40 -12.77
CA LYS A 244 -20.67 4.55 -13.36
C LYS A 244 -22.12 4.24 -13.69
N SER A 245 -22.48 2.96 -13.83
CA SER A 245 -23.83 2.53 -14.13
C SER A 245 -24.74 2.49 -12.89
N GLU A 246 -24.21 2.13 -11.71
CA GLU A 246 -24.95 2.11 -10.44
C GLU A 246 -25.35 3.50 -9.96
N ALA A 247 -24.44 4.49 -10.04
CA ALA A 247 -24.72 5.88 -9.66
C ALA A 247 -25.91 6.51 -10.43
N LYS A 248 -26.20 6.02 -11.65
CA LYS A 248 -27.38 6.46 -12.43
C LYS A 248 -28.68 5.81 -11.96
N ASN A 249 -28.64 4.62 -11.37
CA ASN A 249 -29.84 3.93 -10.89
C ASN A 249 -30.28 4.48 -9.52
N ASP A 250 -29.34 4.83 -8.64
CA ASP A 250 -29.67 5.46 -7.35
C ASP A 250 -30.24 6.88 -7.53
N ALA A 251 -29.73 7.65 -8.50
CA ALA A 251 -30.27 8.97 -8.82
C ALA A 251 -31.71 8.93 -9.37
N LYS A 252 -32.15 7.81 -9.95
CA LYS A 252 -33.54 7.63 -10.42
C LYS A 252 -34.51 7.21 -9.31
N ASN A 253 -34.02 6.53 -8.27
CA ASN A 253 -34.85 6.12 -7.14
C ASN A 253 -35.05 7.23 -6.11
N GLY A 254 -34.13 8.20 -6.03
CA GLY A 254 -34.26 9.36 -5.12
C GLY A 254 -35.31 10.42 -5.52
N ASP A 255 -35.85 10.36 -6.75
CA ASP A 255 -36.81 11.35 -7.29
C ASP A 255 -38.28 10.87 -7.19
N GLN A 256 -38.53 9.71 -6.56
CA GLN A 256 -39.89 9.18 -6.36
C GLN A 256 -40.48 9.44 -4.96
N ASP A 257 -39.70 9.96 -4.01
CA ASP A 257 -40.16 10.24 -2.64
C ASP A 257 -40.51 11.72 -2.38
N GLN A 258 -40.65 12.54 -3.44
CA GLN A 258 -41.20 13.89 -3.36
C GLN A 258 -42.43 14.04 -4.25
N LYS A 259 -43.54 13.41 -3.84
CA LYS A 259 -44.89 13.81 -4.27
C LYS A 259 -45.87 13.76 -3.12
#